data_AF-A0A5R2MYJ3-F1
#
_entry.id   AF-A0A5R2MYJ3-F1
#
_cell.length_a   1.000
_cell.length_b   1.000
_cell.length_c   1.000
_cell.angle_alpha   90.00
_cell.angle_beta   90.00
_cell.angle_gamma   90.00
#
_symmetry.space_group_name_H-M   'P 1'
#
loop_
_entity.id
_entity.type
_entity.pdbx_description
1 polymer ?
#
loop_
_entity_poly.entity_id
_entity_poly.type
_entity_poly.pdbx_seq_one_letter_code
_entity_poly.pdbx_strand_id
1 'polypeptide(L)' 'ASAVNKDAETRTLVVTEGGSKTELALAGGETVEFCQNGCFVTLPNGDLEALTGSETIEISGGVARIK' A
#
# COMPACT_ATOMS: atom_id res chain seq x y z
N ALA A 1 8.31 -0.38 4.27
CA ALA A 1 7.85 -0.41 2.87
C ALA A 1 7.38 0.99 2.51
N SER A 2 7.14 1.26 1.24
CA SER A 2 6.53 2.53 0.82
C SER A 2 5.45 2.28 -0.22
N ALA A 3 4.51 3.21 -0.34
CA ALA A 3 3.51 3.21 -1.38
C ALA A 3 3.50 4.58 -2.06
N VAL A 4 3.43 4.58 -3.39
CA VAL A 4 3.22 5.77 -4.21
C VAL A 4 1.93 5.62 -5.00
N ASN A 5 1.06 6.61 -4.89
CA ASN A 5 -0.15 6.68 -5.69
C ASN A 5 0.10 7.57 -6.92
N LYS A 6 0.16 6.99 -8.12
CA LYS A 6 0.31 7.73 -9.38
C LYS A 6 -1.02 8.12 -10.02
N ASP A 7 -2.13 7.74 -9.42
CA ASP A 7 -3.45 8.18 -9.86
C ASP A 7 -3.74 9.61 -9.39
N ALA A 8 -4.77 10.24 -9.93
CA ALA A 8 -5.25 11.54 -9.45
C ALA A 8 -6.20 11.38 -8.26
N GLU A 9 -6.91 10.25 -8.20
CA GLU A 9 -7.86 9.91 -7.17
C GLU A 9 -7.18 9.34 -5.93
N THR A 10 -7.81 9.53 -4.77
CA THR A 10 -7.39 8.87 -3.53
C THR A 10 -7.55 7.35 -3.66
N ARG A 11 -6.52 6.61 -3.27
CA ARG A 11 -6.51 5.15 -3.22
C ARG A 11 -6.29 4.67 -1.81
N THR A 12 -7.02 3.64 -1.40
CA THR A 12 -6.89 3.03 -0.08
C THR A 12 -6.20 1.69 -0.18
N LEU A 13 -5.21 1.48 0.68
CA LEU A 13 -4.61 0.18 0.99
C LEU A 13 -5.09 -0.25 2.37
N VAL A 14 -5.17 -1.55 2.60
CA VAL A 14 -5.50 -2.08 3.93
C VAL A 14 -4.29 -2.80 4.49
N VAL A 15 -3.72 -2.27 5.57
CA VAL A 15 -2.47 -2.74 6.14
C VAL A 15 -2.74 -3.47 7.45
N THR A 16 -2.23 -4.68 7.57
CA THR A 16 -2.25 -5.47 8.81
C THR A 16 -0.82 -5.66 9.32
N GLU A 17 -0.49 -4.99 10.42
CA GLU A 17 0.83 -5.03 11.06
C GLU A 17 0.65 -5.34 12.55
N GLY A 18 1.43 -6.29 13.09
CA GLY A 18 1.34 -6.68 14.50
C GLY A 18 -0.05 -7.17 14.95
N GLY A 19 -0.86 -7.70 14.02
CA GLY A 19 -2.24 -8.15 14.28
C GLY A 19 -3.30 -7.03 14.29
N SER A 20 -2.91 -5.78 14.05
CA SER A 20 -3.83 -4.65 13.92
C SER A 20 -4.06 -4.30 12.46
N LYS A 21 -5.32 -4.12 12.07
CA LYS A 21 -5.74 -3.76 10.71
C LYS A 21 -6.03 -2.26 10.63
N THR A 22 -5.45 -1.58 9.65
CA THR A 22 -5.56 -0.13 9.42
C THR A 22 -5.82 0.15 7.95
N GLU A 23 -6.52 1.25 7.66
CA GLU A 23 -6.70 1.75 6.31
C GLU A 23 -5.70 2.88 6.05
N LEU A 24 -4.91 2.73 5.00
CA LEU A 24 -3.97 3.73 4.54
C LEU A 24 -4.53 4.37 3.27
N ALA A 25 -5.05 5.58 3.41
CA ALA A 25 -5.50 6.40 2.29
C ALA A 25 -4.33 7.21 1.73
N LEU A 26 -4.08 7.13 0.42
CA LEU A 26 -3.08 7.89 -0.30
C LEU A 26 -3.77 8.81 -1.30
N ALA A 27 -3.60 10.12 -1.16
CA ALA A 27 -4.02 11.10 -2.15
C ALA A 27 -3.28 10.88 -3.49
N GLY A 28 -3.82 11.44 -4.58
CA GLY A 28 -3.16 11.37 -5.87
C GLY A 28 -1.79 12.04 -5.87
N GLY A 29 -0.77 11.35 -6.39
CA GLY A 29 0.63 11.79 -6.37
C GLY A 29 1.36 11.60 -5.05
N GLU A 30 0.67 11.13 -3.99
CA GLU A 30 1.26 11.00 -2.66
C GLU A 30 2.21 9.79 -2.58
N THR A 31 3.27 9.94 -1.79
CA THR A 31 4.13 8.84 -1.36
C THR A 31 4.13 8.75 0.15
N VAL A 32 3.88 7.56 0.70
CA VAL A 32 3.84 7.31 2.14
C VAL A 32 4.73 6.12 2.48
N GLU A 33 5.50 6.26 3.55
CA GLU A 33 6.22 5.15 4.18
C GLU A 33 5.33 4.46 5.23
N PHE A 34 5.29 3.14 5.21
CA PHE A 34 4.52 2.33 6.14
C PHE A 34 5.19 0.96 6.32
N CYS A 35 4.80 0.17 7.32
CA CYS A 35 5.22 -1.23 7.41
C CYS A 35 6.75 -1.40 7.41
N GLN A 36 7.41 -0.86 8.44
CA GLN A 36 8.87 -0.94 8.58
C GLN A 36 9.33 -2.33 9.06
N ASN A 37 8.47 -3.07 9.75
CA ASN A 37 8.80 -4.37 10.36
C ASN A 37 8.17 -5.56 9.62
N GLY A 38 7.57 -5.31 8.45
CA GLY A 38 6.80 -6.29 7.69
C GLY A 38 5.31 -6.33 8.07
N CYS A 39 4.47 -6.64 7.10
CA CYS A 39 3.01 -6.56 7.22
C CYS A 39 2.33 -7.34 6.09
N PHE A 40 1.01 -7.47 6.19
CA PHE A 40 0.15 -7.86 5.07
C PHE A 40 -0.59 -6.65 4.53
N VAL A 41 -0.66 -6.52 3.21
CA VAL A 41 -1.35 -5.42 2.53
C VAL A 41 -2.41 -6.00 1.61
N THR A 42 -3.66 -5.57 1.79
CA THR A 42 -4.69 -5.77 0.77
C THR A 42 -4.63 -4.62 -0.23
N LEU A 43 -4.36 -4.96 -1.48
CA LEU A 43 -4.25 -4.06 -2.61
C LEU A 43 -5.64 -3.58 -3.07
N PRO A 44 -5.72 -2.51 -3.88
CA PRO A 44 -6.97 -1.98 -4.42
C PRO A 44 -7.84 -2.99 -5.19
N ASN A 45 -7.22 -4.02 -5.78
CA ASN A 45 -7.89 -5.08 -6.52
C ASN A 45 -8.38 -6.23 -5.61
N GLY A 46 -8.10 -6.17 -4.30
CA GLY A 46 -8.44 -7.19 -3.32
C GLY A 46 -7.35 -8.23 -3.05
N ASP A 47 -6.24 -8.21 -3.79
CA ASP A 47 -5.12 -9.15 -3.57
C ASP A 47 -4.46 -8.89 -2.22
N LEU A 48 -4.02 -9.95 -1.57
CA LEU A 48 -3.32 -9.89 -0.28
C LEU A 48 -1.85 -10.23 -0.48
N GLU A 49 -0.98 -9.28 -0.17
CA GLU A 49 0.48 -9.41 -0.33
C GLU A 49 1.20 -9.30 1.02
N ALA A 50 2.27 -10.06 1.19
CA ALA A 50 3.14 -9.98 2.36
C ALA A 50 4.37 -9.13 2.01
N LEU A 51 4.62 -8.08 2.80
CA LEU A 51 5.78 -7.21 2.65
C LEU A 51 6.76 -7.44 3.81
N THR A 52 8.05 -7.38 3.50
CA THR A 52 9.14 -7.49 4.48
C THR A 52 9.62 -6.12 4.98
N GLY A 53 9.19 -5.04 4.35
CA GLY A 53 9.46 -3.67 4.76
C GLY A 53 10.44 -2.91 3.86
N SER A 54 10.95 -3.53 2.81
CA SER A 54 11.88 -2.90 1.84
C SER A 54 11.23 -2.61 0.48
N GLU A 55 10.02 -3.15 0.26
CA GLU A 55 9.30 -3.09 -1.00
C GLU A 55 8.65 -1.72 -1.24
N THR A 56 8.46 -1.39 -2.52
CA THR A 56 7.68 -0.23 -2.96
C THR A 56 6.43 -0.66 -3.69
N ILE A 57 5.26 -0.25 -3.22
CA ILE A 57 3.99 -0.38 -3.93
C ILE A 57 3.80 0.83 -4.85
N GLU A 58 3.54 0.58 -6.12
CA GLU A 58 3.14 1.60 -7.08
C GLU A 58 1.68 1.38 -7.49
N ILE A 59 0.84 2.38 -7.25
CA ILE A 59 -0.58 2.38 -7.65
C ILE A 59 -0.72 3.20 -8.92
N SER A 60 -1.28 2.60 -9.97
CA SER A 60 -1.61 3.28 -11.22
C SER A 60 -2.76 2.60 -11.95
N GLY A 61 -3.72 3.38 -12.44
CA GLY A 61 -4.96 2.92 -13.04
C GLY A 61 -5.81 2.12 -12.07
N GLY A 62 -5.78 2.43 -10.77
CA GLY A 62 -6.47 1.69 -9.72
C GLY A 62 -5.88 0.30 -9.42
N VAL A 63 -4.72 -0.03 -9.99
CA VAL A 63 -4.01 -1.31 -9.77
C VAL A 63 -2.72 -1.04 -9.03
N ALA A 64 -2.45 -1.79 -7.97
CA ALA A 64 -1.19 -1.75 -7.25
C ALA A 64 -0.22 -2.83 -7.75
N ARG A 65 1.06 -2.50 -7.85
CA ARG A 65 2.15 -3.43 -8.20
C ARG A 65 3.32 -3.25 -7.24
N ILE A 66 3.95 -4.35 -6.85
CA ILE A 66 5.16 -4.33 -6.02
C ILE A 66 6.39 -4.22 -6.95
N LYS A 67 7.34 -3.36 -6.57
CA LYS A 67 8.66 -3.21 -7.18
C LYS A 67 9.77 -3.61 -6.23
#